data_AF-A0AAV5XJL9-F1
#
_entry.id   AF-A0AAV5XJL9-F1
#
_cell.length_a   1.000
_cell.length_b   1.000
_cell.length_c   1.000
_cell.angle_alpha   90.00
_cell.angle_beta   90.00
_cell.angle_gamma   90.00
#
_symmetry.space_group_name_H-M   'P 1'
#
loop_
_entity.id
_entity.type
_entity.pdbx_description
1 polymer ?
#
loop_
_entity_poly.entity_id
_entity_poly.type
_entity_poly.pdbx_seq_one_letter_code
_entity_poly.pdbx_strand_id
1 'polypeptide(L)' 'MPGFRALALDQRGHGDSNAPHDADYRIASMAHDLAAFADTLRLERFPLVGHSMGGRRAAAT' A
#
# COMPACT_ATOMS: atom_id res chain seq x y z
N MET A 1 6.21 17.62 8.47
CA MET A 1 6.08 16.82 9.71
C MET A 1 7.47 16.48 10.25
N PRO A 2 8.06 17.36 11.07
CA PRO A 2 9.32 17.03 11.73
C PRO A 2 9.11 15.78 12.61
N GLY A 3 10.04 14.82 12.55
CA GLY A 3 10.00 13.61 13.38
C GLY A 3 9.30 12.38 12.78
N PHE A 4 8.73 12.46 11.57
CA PHE A 4 8.19 11.29 10.86
C PHE A 4 9.01 10.95 9.62
N ARG A 5 9.24 9.65 9.39
CA ARG A 5 9.70 9.12 8.11
C ARG A 5 8.47 8.77 7.27
N ALA A 6 8.32 9.40 6.11
CA ALA A 6 7.26 9.07 5.16
C ALA A 6 7.74 7.97 4.20
N LEU A 7 6.87 6.99 3.94
CA LEU A 7 7.06 5.94 2.95
C LEU A 7 5.83 5.94 2.04
N ALA A 8 6.04 5.94 0.73
CA ALA A 8 4.98 5.86 -0.26
C ALA A 8 5.15 4.55 -1.05
N LEU A 9 4.11 3.72 -1.05
CA LEU A 9 4.06 2.49 -1.82
C LEU A 9 3.35 2.75 -3.14
N ASP A 10 4.07 2.59 -4.24
CA ASP A 10 3.47 2.48 -5.57
C ASP A 10 2.69 1.18 -5.65
N GLN A 11 1.37 1.31 -5.72
CA GLN A 11 0.47 0.16 -5.82
C GLN A 11 0.64 -0.53 -7.18
N ARG A 12 0.34 -1.84 -7.26
CA ARG A 12 0.28 -2.56 -8.55
C ARG A 12 -0.45 -1.74 -9.62
N GLY A 13 0.11 -1.71 -10.83
CA GLY A 13 -0.44 -0.93 -11.94
C GLY A 13 -0.15 0.57 -11.91
N HIS A 14 0.68 1.08 -10.99
CA HIS A 14 0.98 2.50 -10.85
C HIS A 14 2.47 2.74 -10.59
N GLY A 15 2.97 3.90 -11.02
CA GLY A 15 4.33 4.36 -10.74
C GLY A 15 5.37 3.34 -11.22
N ASP A 16 6.30 2.99 -10.34
CA ASP A 16 7.37 2.03 -10.61
C ASP A 16 6.97 0.55 -10.36
N SER A 17 5.73 0.31 -9.93
CA SER A 17 5.20 -1.05 -9.78
C SER A 17 4.72 -1.63 -11.10
N ASN A 18 4.95 -2.93 -11.30
CA ASN A 18 4.49 -3.65 -12.49
C ASN A 18 2.97 -3.52 -12.70
N ALA A 19 2.56 -3.51 -13.96
CA ALA A 19 1.16 -3.42 -14.40
C ALA A 19 0.72 -4.61 -15.27
N PRO A 20 0.74 -5.88 -14.78
CA PRO A 20 0.29 -7.01 -15.58
C PRO A 20 -1.21 -6.91 -15.87
N HIS A 21 -1.60 -7.31 -17.08
CA HIS A 21 -3.00 -7.29 -17.52
C HIS A 21 -3.86 -8.33 -16.78
N ASP A 22 -3.25 -9.42 -16.31
CA ASP A 22 -3.88 -10.53 -15.61
C ASP A 22 -3.76 -10.44 -14.09
N ALA A 23 -3.24 -9.33 -13.55
CA ALA A 23 -3.10 -9.16 -12.11
C ALA A 23 -4.46 -9.00 -11.40
N ASP A 24 -4.54 -9.52 -10.18
CA ASP A 24 -5.70 -9.32 -9.32
C ASP A 24 -5.67 -7.91 -8.69
N TYR A 25 -6.57 -7.03 -9.15
CA TYR A 25 -6.73 -5.66 -8.65
C TYR A 25 -7.87 -5.50 -7.64
N ARG A 26 -8.41 -6.60 -7.09
CA ARG A 26 -9.39 -6.49 -6.00
C ARG A 26 -8.77 -5.79 -4.81
N ILE A 27 -9.59 -5.01 -4.10
CA ILE A 27 -9.16 -4.22 -2.93
C ILE A 27 -8.43 -5.09 -1.90
N ALA A 28 -8.94 -6.30 -1.60
CA ALA A 28 -8.32 -7.20 -0.64
C ALA A 28 -6.90 -7.63 -1.05
N SER A 29 -6.68 -7.94 -2.34
CA SER A 29 -5.37 -8.33 -2.85
C SER A 29 -4.38 -7.18 -2.80
N MET A 30 -4.83 -5.96 -3.11
CA MET A 30 -3.99 -4.77 -3.00
C MET A 30 -3.74 -4.33 -1.54
N ALA A 31 -4.67 -4.61 -0.62
CA ALA A 31 -4.44 -4.45 0.82
C ALA A 31 -3.38 -5.44 1.32
N HIS A 32 -3.39 -6.67 0.80
CA HIS A 32 -2.35 -7.65 1.12
C HIS A 32 -0.95 -7.20 0.68
N ASP A 33 -0.82 -6.53 -0.48
CA ASP A 33 0.46 -5.93 -0.90
C ASP A 33 0.95 -4.88 0.11
N LEU A 34 0.04 -4.07 0.65
CA LEU A 34 0.37 -3.07 1.65
C LEU A 34 0.83 -3.71 2.98
N ALA A 35 0.15 -4.77 3.42
CA ALA A 35 0.58 -5.55 4.59
C ALA A 35 1.97 -6.17 4.36
N ALA A 36 2.19 -6.81 3.21
CA ALA A 36 3.47 -7.40 2.85
C ALA A 36 4.60 -6.37 2.77
N PHE A 37 4.32 -5.16 2.28
CA PHE A 37 5.27 -4.04 2.28
C PHE A 37 5.65 -3.63 3.72
N ALA A 38 4.67 -3.50 4.62
CA ALA A 38 4.91 -3.17 6.01
C ALA A 38 5.73 -4.26 6.72
N ASP A 39 5.38 -5.53 6.51
CA ASP A 39 6.10 -6.68 7.07
C ASP A 39 7.55 -6.75 6.60
N THR A 40 7.78 -6.53 5.29
CA THR A 40 9.13 -6.52 4.69
C THR A 40 10.01 -5.45 5.33
N LEU A 41 9.42 -4.30 5.63
CA LEU A 41 10.11 -3.18 6.30
C LEU A 41 10.07 -3.27 7.83
N ARG A 42 9.47 -4.32 8.40
CA ARG A 42 9.30 -4.56 9.84
C ARG A 42 8.62 -3.38 10.56
N LEU A 43 7.57 -2.84 9.94
CA LEU A 43 6.80 -1.73 10.48
C LEU A 43 5.67 -2.27 11.38
N GLU A 44 5.89 -2.30 12.70
CA GLU A 44 4.91 -2.85 13.64
C GLU A 44 3.72 -1.91 13.93
N ARG A 45 3.97 -0.60 13.99
CA ARG A 45 2.93 0.42 14.20
C ARG A 45 3.29 1.70 13.46
N PHE A 46 2.37 2.18 12.65
CA PHE A 46 2.55 3.40 11.87
C PHE A 46 1.20 4.05 11.55
N PRO A 47 1.16 5.39 11.41
CA PRO A 47 0.01 6.04 10.81
C PRO A 47 -0.11 5.63 9.34
N LEU A 48 -1.29 5.16 8.94
CA LEU A 48 -1.58 4.84 7.55
C LEU A 48 -2.47 5.93 6.94
N VAL A 49 -2.04 6.47 5.81
CA VAL A 49 -2.77 7.51 5.07
C VAL A 49 -3.15 6.98 3.71
N GLY A 50 -4.44 7.03 3.37
CA GLY A 50 -4.95 6.61 2.07
C GLY A 50 -5.83 7.69 1.44
N HIS A 51 -5.57 8.01 0.17
CA HIS A 51 -6.38 8.96 -0.60
C HIS A 51 -7.25 8.22 -1.62
N SER A 52 -8.56 8.55 -1.68
CA SER A 52 -9.52 7.98 -2.63
C SER A 52 -9.51 6.44 -2.62
N MET A 53 -9.17 5.79 -3.74
CA MET A 53 -9.04 4.33 -3.83
C MET A 53 -7.98 3.78 -2.87
N GLY A 54 -6.92 4.54 -2.59
CA GLY A 54 -5.93 4.22 -1.55
C GLY A 54 -6.53 4.20 -0.14
N GLY A 55 -7.55 5.02 0.15
CA GLY A 55 -8.28 4.98 1.42
C GLY A 55 -9.09 3.69 1.60
N ARG A 56 -9.73 3.21 0.53
CA ARG A 56 -10.46 1.92 0.55
C ARG A 56 -9.52 0.73 0.79
N ARG A 57 -8.30 0.77 0.23
CA ARG A 57 -7.27 -0.24 0.45
C ARG A 57 -6.71 -0.18 1.87
N ALA A 58 -6.41 1.02 2.35
CA ALA A 58 -5.93 1.22 3.72
C ALA A 58 -6.90 0.73 4.79
N ALA A 59 -8.21 0.94 4.61
CA ALA A 59 -9.24 0.47 5.54
C ALA A 59 -9.43 -1.06 5.54
N ALA A 60 -8.88 -1.77 4.56
CA ALA A 60 -9.00 -3.22 4.40
C ALA A 60 -7.69 -3.97 4.73
N THR A 61 -6.70 -3.27 5.29
CA THR A 61 -5.38 -3.80 5.67
C THR A 61 -5.39 -4.26 7.12
#